data_AF-I4CB00-F1
#
_entry.id   AF-I4CB00-F1
#
_cell.length_a   1.000
_cell.length_b   1.000
_cell.length_c   1.000
_cell.angle_alpha   90.00
_cell.angle_beta   90.00
_cell.angle_gamma   90.00
#
_symmetry.space_group_name_H-M   'P 1'
#
loop_
_entity.id
_entity.type
_entity.pdbx_description
1 polymer ?
#
loop_
_entity_poly.entity_id
_entity_poly.type
_entity_poly.pdbx_seq_one_letter_code
_entity_poly.pdbx_strand_id
1 'polypeptide(L)'
;MSSGFKKALKPLAMSVPYLGKVISQRDRYLTERDAAFAHIESLDTEKQSLIHRNSELIQECESLIGIRDNLILARDNLQQTLASVREPLDAQIKQLNLEKYILTQALVPHRPWLALDVNIHETYSIPSLMSPEESLYLHWIAREYYEGVGEIFDGGPLLGESTCALSSGLALNSRVGNKHKRIHSYDLFMYAEYYMAPLFTGTGLQDGESFLPLFLKNTMQFKDYIDFHAGDILTMDWTGEPLEIAFIDLAKSREINDHLVKQLFGVLIPGRSIVAQQDYFHFYCYWIHLTMEYLKDYFSIIESPYGGTLCFLLKHKIPDELLELPASEVYEKGRSLRLIDDCIARFRGLQKLKVTTAKIRLLAALNEMEQAAAVAREVRNSPEWIESGDMYCDILMDMSEAQNFIPRTILFPGVTDGTKLRGISRRYNIFGLDEEFFAVPASTEKFDVHDAADRNREEVVKARNFHELHNLIGENIMPTPPEEYTESN
;
A
#
# COMPACT_ATOMS: atom_id res chain seq x y z
N MET A 1 -60.72 -2.36 -119.91
CA MET A 1 -60.83 -3.29 -118.76
C MET A 1 -60.02 -2.79 -117.56
N SER A 2 -60.45 -1.73 -116.86
CA SER A 2 -59.63 -1.11 -115.79
C SER A 2 -60.37 -0.83 -114.46
N SER A 3 -61.61 -1.27 -114.26
CA SER A 3 -62.36 -0.97 -113.02
C SER A 3 -62.60 -2.18 -112.09
N GLY A 4 -62.58 -3.41 -112.62
CA GLY A 4 -62.83 -4.64 -111.82
C GLY A 4 -61.67 -5.03 -110.89
N PHE A 5 -60.42 -4.84 -111.32
CA PHE A 5 -59.23 -5.27 -110.56
C PHE A 5 -58.98 -4.41 -109.30
N LYS A 6 -59.38 -3.14 -109.32
CA LYS A 6 -59.21 -2.22 -108.18
C LYS A 6 -60.19 -2.47 -107.03
N LYS A 7 -61.30 -3.19 -107.26
CA LYS A 7 -62.32 -3.43 -106.23
C LYS A 7 -62.04 -4.67 -105.37
N ALA A 8 -61.22 -5.61 -105.85
CA ALA A 8 -60.79 -6.81 -105.11
C ALA A 8 -59.58 -6.58 -104.19
N LEU A 9 -58.78 -5.54 -104.42
CA LEU A 9 -57.58 -5.21 -103.62
C LEU A 9 -57.83 -4.32 -102.40
N LYS A 10 -59.05 -3.79 -102.24
CA LYS A 10 -59.39 -2.84 -101.17
C LYS A 10 -59.35 -3.45 -99.74
N PRO A 11 -59.73 -4.72 -99.52
CA PRO A 11 -59.55 -5.37 -98.21
C PRO A 11 -58.08 -5.68 -97.90
N LEU A 12 -57.24 -5.96 -98.92
CA LEU A 12 -55.81 -6.19 -98.72
C LEU A 12 -55.05 -4.89 -98.43
N ALA A 13 -55.37 -3.79 -99.10
CA ALA A 13 -54.66 -2.51 -98.93
C ALA A 13 -54.82 -1.86 -97.54
N MET A 14 -55.93 -2.13 -96.82
CA MET A 14 -56.09 -1.68 -95.42
C MET A 14 -55.48 -2.63 -94.38
N SER A 15 -55.10 -3.85 -94.78
CA SER A 15 -54.47 -4.84 -93.87
C SER A 15 -52.95 -4.70 -93.77
N VAL A 16 -52.28 -4.16 -94.81
CA VAL A 16 -50.81 -4.07 -94.89
C VAL A 16 -50.19 -3.15 -93.82
N PRO A 17 -50.72 -1.95 -93.51
CA PRO A 17 -50.15 -1.08 -92.46
C PRO A 17 -50.37 -1.64 -91.05
N TYR A 18 -51.48 -2.33 -90.83
CA TYR A 18 -51.78 -3.00 -89.55
C TYR A 18 -50.86 -4.20 -89.33
N LEU A 19 -50.63 -5.00 -90.37
CA LEU A 19 -49.67 -6.11 -90.34
C LEU A 19 -48.24 -5.62 -90.05
N GLY A 20 -47.83 -4.50 -90.65
CA GLY A 20 -46.52 -3.88 -90.39
C GLY A 20 -46.32 -3.43 -88.94
N LYS A 21 -47.35 -2.85 -88.30
CA LYS A 21 -47.32 -2.49 -86.88
C LYS A 21 -47.24 -3.72 -85.97
N VAL A 22 -48.02 -4.76 -86.27
CA VAL A 22 -48.01 -6.03 -85.50
C VAL A 22 -46.65 -6.72 -85.63
N ILE A 23 -46.05 -6.75 -86.83
CA ILE A 23 -44.71 -7.33 -87.05
C ILE A 23 -43.65 -6.51 -86.29
N SER A 24 -43.67 -5.18 -86.38
CA SER A 24 -42.72 -4.32 -85.65
C SER A 24 -42.84 -4.49 -84.13
N GLN A 25 -44.06 -4.61 -83.61
CA GLN A 25 -44.29 -4.85 -82.18
C GLN A 25 -43.84 -6.26 -81.75
N ARG A 26 -44.08 -7.28 -82.59
CA ARG A 26 -43.55 -8.63 -82.37
C ARG A 26 -42.02 -8.62 -82.34
N ASP A 27 -41.38 -7.98 -83.30
CA ASP A 27 -39.91 -7.95 -83.40
C ASP A 27 -39.29 -7.18 -82.22
N ARG A 28 -39.96 -6.13 -81.72
CA ARG A 28 -39.60 -5.47 -80.46
C ARG A 28 -39.69 -6.42 -79.27
N TYR A 29 -40.80 -7.16 -79.11
CA TYR A 29 -40.93 -8.13 -78.03
C TYR A 29 -39.94 -9.29 -78.14
N LEU A 30 -39.60 -9.73 -79.35
CA LEU A 30 -38.56 -10.73 -79.56
C LEU A 30 -37.19 -10.19 -79.13
N THR A 31 -36.88 -8.94 -79.46
CA THR A 31 -35.63 -8.28 -79.03
C THR A 31 -35.57 -8.12 -77.51
N GLU A 32 -36.66 -7.66 -76.87
CA GLU A 32 -36.75 -7.53 -75.41
C GLU A 32 -36.64 -8.90 -74.71
N ARG A 33 -37.27 -9.93 -75.27
CA ARG A 33 -37.20 -11.31 -74.78
C ARG A 33 -35.78 -11.87 -74.90
N ASP A 34 -35.14 -11.68 -76.05
CA ASP A 34 -33.79 -12.19 -76.29
C ASP A 34 -32.76 -11.47 -75.39
N ALA A 35 -32.94 -10.16 -75.14
CA ALA A 35 -32.15 -9.42 -74.15
C ALA A 35 -32.38 -9.92 -72.72
N ALA A 36 -33.63 -10.24 -72.34
CA ALA A 36 -33.94 -10.82 -71.04
C ALA A 36 -33.33 -12.23 -70.88
N PHE A 37 -33.36 -13.06 -71.92
CA PHE A 37 -32.69 -14.36 -71.90
C PHE A 37 -31.18 -14.23 -71.74
N ALA A 38 -30.53 -13.32 -72.47
CA ALA A 38 -29.09 -13.06 -72.30
C ALA A 38 -28.75 -12.59 -70.88
N HIS A 39 -29.62 -11.77 -70.26
CA HIS A 39 -29.43 -11.35 -68.86
C HIS A 39 -29.59 -12.52 -67.87
N ILE A 40 -30.58 -13.39 -68.09
CA ILE A 40 -30.77 -14.61 -67.27
C ILE A 40 -29.57 -15.54 -67.39
N GLU A 41 -29.03 -15.76 -68.59
CA GLU A 41 -27.82 -16.57 -68.79
C GLU A 41 -26.59 -15.97 -68.09
N SER A 42 -26.46 -14.64 -68.11
CA SER A 42 -25.41 -13.93 -67.35
C SER A 42 -25.55 -14.15 -65.84
N LEU A 43 -26.77 -14.02 -65.30
CA LEU A 43 -27.04 -14.24 -63.88
C LEU A 43 -26.84 -15.69 -63.46
N ASP A 44 -27.19 -16.66 -64.32
CA ASP A 44 -26.95 -18.07 -64.02
C ASP A 44 -25.44 -18.37 -64.00
N THR A 45 -24.67 -17.78 -64.92
CA THR A 45 -23.20 -17.89 -64.92
C THR A 45 -22.59 -17.30 -63.64
N GLU A 46 -23.05 -16.13 -63.21
CA GLU A 46 -22.60 -15.50 -61.96
C GLU A 46 -22.97 -16.35 -60.73
N LYS A 47 -24.19 -16.88 -60.70
CA LYS A 47 -24.64 -17.81 -59.65
C LYS A 47 -23.77 -19.06 -59.58
N GLN A 48 -23.42 -19.67 -60.72
CA GLN A 48 -22.53 -20.84 -60.73
C GLN A 48 -21.14 -20.49 -60.21
N SER A 49 -20.61 -19.31 -60.55
CA SER A 49 -19.34 -18.83 -60.01
C SER A 49 -19.39 -18.65 -58.48
N LEU A 50 -20.48 -18.10 -57.95
CA LEU A 50 -20.65 -17.92 -56.50
C LEU A 50 -20.81 -19.26 -55.76
N ILE A 51 -21.52 -20.24 -56.34
CA ILE A 51 -21.65 -21.59 -55.78
C ILE A 51 -20.28 -22.26 -55.71
N HIS A 52 -19.48 -22.14 -56.76
CA HIS A 52 -18.13 -22.68 -56.77
C HIS A 52 -17.26 -22.04 -55.68
N ARG A 53 -17.28 -20.70 -55.58
CA ARG A 53 -16.53 -19.97 -54.55
C ARG A 53 -16.96 -20.34 -53.13
N ASN A 54 -18.27 -20.52 -52.90
CA ASN A 54 -18.77 -20.92 -51.59
C ASN A 54 -18.33 -22.35 -51.23
N SER A 55 -18.24 -23.25 -52.23
CA SER A 55 -17.74 -24.61 -52.03
C SER A 55 -16.26 -24.62 -51.64
N GLU A 56 -15.44 -23.75 -52.25
CA GLU A 56 -14.03 -23.57 -51.86
C GLU A 56 -13.90 -23.07 -50.40
N LEU A 57 -14.71 -22.08 -50.02
CA LEU A 57 -14.70 -21.52 -48.66
C LEU A 57 -15.15 -22.53 -47.61
N ILE A 58 -16.12 -23.40 -47.93
CA ILE A 58 -16.53 -24.48 -47.03
C ILE A 58 -15.37 -25.45 -46.82
N GLN A 59 -14.67 -25.83 -47.89
CA GLN A 59 -13.53 -26.74 -47.81
C GLN A 59 -12.37 -26.12 -46.99
N GLU A 60 -12.13 -24.81 -47.13
CA GLU A 60 -11.17 -24.09 -46.31
C GLU A 60 -11.57 -24.05 -44.83
N CYS A 61 -12.85 -23.79 -44.53
CA CYS A 61 -13.39 -23.82 -43.17
C CYS A 61 -13.24 -25.21 -42.52
N GLU A 62 -13.53 -26.29 -43.25
CA GLU A 62 -13.36 -27.66 -42.76
C GLU A 62 -11.90 -27.97 -42.41
N SER A 63 -10.96 -27.51 -43.25
CA SER A 63 -9.53 -27.62 -42.98
C SER A 63 -9.12 -26.88 -41.70
N LEU A 64 -9.60 -25.64 -41.52
CA LEU A 64 -9.32 -24.83 -40.34
C LEU A 64 -9.92 -25.43 -39.06
N ILE A 65 -11.11 -26.03 -39.14
CA ILE A 65 -11.72 -26.78 -38.02
C ILE A 65 -10.82 -27.95 -37.62
N GLY A 66 -10.32 -28.71 -38.60
CA GLY A 66 -9.38 -29.80 -38.33
C GLY A 66 -8.09 -29.33 -37.65
N ILE A 67 -7.52 -28.20 -38.07
CA ILE A 67 -6.35 -27.60 -37.41
C ILE A 67 -6.68 -27.19 -35.97
N ARG A 68 -7.83 -26.54 -35.74
CA ARG A 68 -8.27 -26.12 -34.40
C ARG A 68 -8.42 -27.30 -33.47
N ASP A 69 -9.05 -28.38 -33.92
CA ASP A 69 -9.31 -29.55 -33.08
C ASP A 69 -7.99 -30.26 -32.71
N ASN A 70 -7.02 -30.29 -33.63
CA ASN A 70 -5.66 -30.77 -33.34
C ASN A 70 -4.94 -29.88 -32.29
N LEU A 71 -5.09 -28.57 -32.36
CA LEU A 71 -4.52 -27.65 -31.37
C LEU A 71 -5.15 -27.80 -29.98
N ILE A 72 -6.47 -28.05 -29.92
CA ILE A 72 -7.18 -28.34 -28.67
C ILE A 72 -6.63 -29.63 -28.04
N LEU A 73 -6.49 -30.69 -28.83
CA LEU A 73 -5.89 -31.95 -28.36
C LEU A 73 -4.45 -31.75 -27.84
N ALA A 74 -3.63 -30.97 -28.56
CA ALA A 74 -2.28 -30.66 -28.13
C ALA A 74 -2.25 -29.87 -26.80
N ARG A 75 -3.14 -28.88 -26.64
CA ARG A 75 -3.29 -28.11 -25.40
C ARG A 75 -3.68 -29.02 -24.23
N ASP A 76 -4.67 -29.88 -24.42
CA ASP A 76 -5.20 -30.73 -23.35
C ASP A 76 -4.12 -31.76 -22.91
N ASN A 77 -3.33 -32.28 -23.85
CA ASN A 77 -2.17 -33.14 -23.54
C ASN A 77 -1.08 -32.38 -22.76
N LEU A 78 -0.80 -31.13 -23.12
CA LEU A 78 0.14 -30.29 -22.38
C LEU A 78 -0.36 -29.97 -20.97
N GLN A 79 -1.66 -29.72 -20.80
CA GLN A 79 -2.27 -29.49 -19.49
C GLN A 79 -2.21 -30.74 -18.60
N GLN A 80 -2.46 -31.93 -19.14
CA GLN A 80 -2.26 -33.18 -18.40
C GLN A 80 -0.80 -33.40 -18.00
N THR A 81 0.12 -33.14 -18.92
CA THR A 81 1.57 -33.25 -18.63
C THR A 81 1.97 -32.25 -17.53
N LEU A 82 1.52 -31.00 -17.62
CA LEU A 82 1.76 -29.96 -16.60
C LEU A 82 1.22 -30.39 -15.23
N ALA A 83 -0.02 -30.90 -15.17
CA ALA A 83 -0.61 -31.40 -13.93
C ALA A 83 0.21 -32.54 -13.32
N SER A 84 0.66 -33.49 -14.15
CA SER A 84 1.48 -34.63 -13.70
C SER A 84 2.86 -34.24 -13.15
N VAL A 85 3.40 -33.09 -13.54
CA VAL A 85 4.66 -32.55 -13.02
C VAL A 85 4.42 -31.64 -11.81
N ARG A 86 3.33 -30.87 -11.83
CA ARG A 86 3.01 -29.89 -10.79
C ARG A 86 2.60 -30.55 -9.49
N GLU A 87 1.78 -31.60 -9.52
CA GLU A 87 1.33 -32.28 -8.30
C GLU A 87 2.49 -32.85 -7.45
N PRO A 88 3.46 -33.61 -8.02
CA PRO A 88 4.64 -34.06 -7.29
C PRO A 88 5.52 -32.91 -6.78
N LEU A 89 5.65 -31.83 -7.57
CA LEU A 89 6.45 -30.68 -7.19
C LEU A 89 5.81 -29.91 -6.03
N ASP A 90 4.50 -29.69 -6.05
CA ASP A 90 3.75 -29.05 -4.98
C ASP A 90 3.80 -29.89 -3.69
N ALA A 91 3.75 -31.22 -3.81
CA ALA A 91 3.96 -32.14 -2.69
C ALA A 91 5.38 -32.05 -2.10
N GLN A 92 6.41 -32.01 -2.97
CA GLN A 92 7.80 -31.82 -2.54
C GLN A 92 8.02 -30.45 -1.89
N ILE A 93 7.44 -29.38 -2.44
CA ILE A 93 7.51 -28.03 -1.84
C ILE A 93 6.83 -28.03 -0.48
N LYS A 94 5.67 -28.68 -0.34
CA LYS A 94 4.97 -28.79 0.95
C LYS A 94 5.78 -29.58 1.97
N GLN A 95 6.43 -30.67 1.55
CA GLN A 95 7.33 -31.44 2.40
C GLN A 95 8.58 -30.63 2.79
N LEU A 96 9.24 -29.97 1.84
CA LEU A 96 10.39 -29.11 2.11
C LEU A 96 10.02 -27.92 3.00
N ASN A 97 8.82 -27.35 2.86
CA ASN A 97 8.32 -26.30 3.74
C ASN A 97 8.02 -26.83 5.14
N LEU A 98 7.53 -28.07 5.28
CA LEU A 98 7.32 -28.70 6.58
C LEU A 98 8.65 -29.07 7.24
N GLU A 99 9.60 -29.65 6.49
CA GLU A 99 10.96 -29.93 6.95
C GLU A 99 11.69 -28.64 7.32
N LYS A 100 11.56 -27.60 6.49
CA LYS A 100 12.03 -26.25 6.80
C LYS A 100 11.32 -25.72 8.04
N TYR A 101 10.00 -25.85 8.19
CA TYR A 101 9.28 -25.38 9.37
C TYR A 101 9.73 -26.10 10.65
N ILE A 102 9.95 -27.41 10.59
CA ILE A 102 10.47 -28.24 11.70
C ILE A 102 11.93 -27.88 12.00
N LEU A 103 12.77 -27.72 10.96
CA LEU A 103 14.14 -27.25 11.09
C LEU A 103 14.18 -25.81 11.61
N THR A 104 13.23 -24.95 11.22
CA THR A 104 13.10 -23.58 11.70
C THR A 104 12.64 -23.62 13.16
N GLN A 105 11.66 -24.42 13.55
CA GLN A 105 11.30 -24.64 14.96
C GLN A 105 12.46 -25.20 15.80
N ALA A 106 13.34 -26.02 15.21
CA ALA A 106 14.53 -26.58 15.85
C ALA A 106 15.79 -25.69 15.76
N LEU A 107 15.80 -24.66 14.91
CA LEU A 107 16.91 -23.70 14.67
C LEU A 107 16.49 -22.24 14.89
N VAL A 108 15.28 -21.99 15.39
CA VAL A 108 14.80 -20.68 15.81
C VAL A 108 15.69 -20.29 16.98
N PRO A 109 16.33 -19.11 16.96
CA PRO A 109 16.88 -18.57 18.19
C PRO A 109 15.69 -18.58 19.15
N HIS A 110 15.80 -19.39 20.22
CA HIS A 110 14.79 -19.42 21.26
C HIS A 110 14.43 -17.96 21.54
N ARG A 111 13.14 -17.64 21.62
CA ARG A 111 12.68 -16.33 22.11
C ARG A 111 12.59 -16.46 23.64
N PRO A 112 13.72 -16.45 24.39
CA PRO A 112 13.73 -16.79 25.81
C PRO A 112 12.86 -15.86 26.63
N TRP A 113 12.61 -14.64 26.14
CA TRP A 113 11.72 -13.69 26.79
C TRP A 113 10.27 -14.19 26.87
N LEU A 114 9.82 -15.04 25.94
CA LEU A 114 8.48 -15.66 26.01
C LEU A 114 8.35 -16.73 27.10
N ALA A 115 9.48 -17.23 27.63
CA ALA A 115 9.49 -18.17 28.74
C ALA A 115 9.52 -17.46 30.12
N LEU A 116 9.56 -16.12 30.15
CA LEU A 116 9.51 -15.38 31.39
C LEU A 116 8.08 -15.37 31.95
N ASP A 117 7.94 -15.75 33.21
CA ASP A 117 6.69 -15.65 33.97
C ASP A 117 6.54 -14.23 34.55
N VAL A 118 6.58 -13.23 33.68
CA VAL A 118 6.32 -11.83 34.03
C VAL A 118 5.43 -11.24 32.94
N ASN A 119 4.53 -10.34 33.32
CA ASN A 119 3.76 -9.56 32.36
C ASN A 119 3.98 -8.08 32.66
N ILE A 120 4.95 -7.47 31.98
CA ILE A 120 5.36 -6.07 32.19
C ILE A 120 4.20 -5.11 31.92
N HIS A 121 3.46 -5.38 30.84
CA HIS A 121 2.32 -4.58 30.41
C HIS A 121 1.22 -4.54 31.49
N GLU A 122 0.84 -5.70 32.03
CA GLU A 122 -0.15 -5.78 33.12
C GLU A 122 0.39 -5.23 34.44
N THR A 123 1.65 -5.54 34.76
CA THR A 123 2.27 -5.15 36.04
C THR A 123 2.27 -3.64 36.24
N TYR A 124 2.57 -2.88 35.19
CA TYR A 124 2.64 -1.42 35.27
C TYR A 124 1.38 -0.73 34.75
N SER A 125 0.60 -1.39 33.89
CA SER A 125 -0.67 -0.87 33.34
C SER A 125 -0.51 0.55 32.77
N ILE A 126 0.62 0.80 32.09
CA ILE A 126 0.95 2.09 31.48
C ILE A 126 0.35 2.10 30.07
N PRO A 127 -0.48 3.09 29.69
CA PRO A 127 -0.96 3.22 28.32
C PRO A 127 0.21 3.38 27.34
N SER A 128 0.19 2.61 26.25
CA SER A 128 1.32 2.50 25.33
C SER A 128 0.88 2.00 23.96
N LEU A 129 1.75 2.23 22.97
CA LEU A 129 1.62 1.73 21.60
C LEU A 129 2.51 0.50 21.34
N MET A 130 3.34 0.12 22.31
CA MET A 130 4.12 -1.12 22.22
C MET A 130 3.22 -2.33 22.46
N SER A 131 3.59 -3.45 21.84
CA SER A 131 3.01 -4.73 22.16
C SER A 131 3.57 -5.29 23.48
N PRO A 132 2.85 -6.22 24.14
CA PRO A 132 3.37 -6.93 25.30
C PRO A 132 4.68 -7.69 25.02
N GLU A 133 4.88 -8.22 23.80
CA GLU A 133 6.11 -8.94 23.46
C GLU A 133 7.33 -8.01 23.36
N GLU A 134 7.16 -6.80 22.84
CA GLU A 134 8.23 -5.79 22.83
C GLU A 134 8.64 -5.41 24.25
N SER A 135 7.69 -5.19 25.16
CA SER A 135 7.96 -4.93 26.58
C SER A 135 8.70 -6.11 27.25
N LEU A 136 8.32 -7.35 26.93
CA LEU A 136 9.03 -8.54 27.42
C LEU A 136 10.46 -8.65 26.87
N TYR A 137 10.65 -8.34 25.59
CA TYR A 137 11.96 -8.34 24.96
C TYR A 137 12.88 -7.29 25.61
N LEU A 138 12.41 -6.05 25.80
CA LEU A 138 13.18 -4.99 26.46
C LEU A 138 13.56 -5.35 27.90
N HIS A 139 12.62 -5.92 28.67
CA HIS A 139 12.92 -6.45 30.00
C HIS A 139 14.01 -7.52 29.94
N TRP A 140 13.87 -8.48 29.02
CA TRP A 140 14.82 -9.58 28.89
C TRP A 140 16.22 -9.09 28.50
N ILE A 141 16.38 -8.21 27.52
CA ILE A 141 17.71 -7.71 27.14
C ILE A 141 18.36 -6.92 28.29
N ALA A 142 17.60 -6.10 29.02
CA ALA A 142 18.16 -5.36 30.16
C ALA A 142 18.53 -6.29 31.33
N ARG A 143 17.85 -7.44 31.47
CA ARG A 143 18.10 -8.42 32.53
C ARG A 143 19.20 -9.42 32.18
N GLU A 144 19.13 -10.02 31.00
CA GLU A 144 19.87 -11.23 30.61
C GLU A 144 20.97 -10.96 29.58
N TYR A 145 20.93 -9.82 28.88
CA TYR A 145 21.95 -9.45 27.90
C TYR A 145 22.89 -8.34 28.40
N TYR A 146 22.33 -7.24 28.93
CA TYR A 146 23.10 -6.08 29.38
C TYR A 146 24.16 -6.46 30.43
N GLU A 147 25.40 -6.03 30.22
CA GLU A 147 26.53 -6.28 31.12
C GLU A 147 27.02 -5.01 31.84
N GLY A 148 26.52 -3.83 31.47
CA GLY A 148 26.91 -2.56 32.10
C GLY A 148 28.24 -2.03 31.61
N VAL A 149 28.68 -2.48 30.42
CA VAL A 149 29.90 -2.01 29.74
C VAL A 149 29.65 -0.66 29.07
N GLY A 150 28.41 -0.43 28.62
CA GLY A 150 27.92 0.85 28.13
C GLY A 150 26.61 1.25 28.81
N GLU A 151 25.99 2.30 28.29
CA GLU A 151 24.69 2.79 28.74
C GLU A 151 23.54 2.18 27.94
N ILE A 152 22.31 2.47 28.38
CA ILE A 152 21.07 2.13 27.70
C ILE A 152 20.41 3.42 27.22
N PHE A 153 20.11 3.52 25.93
CA PHE A 153 19.35 4.61 25.34
C PHE A 153 17.90 4.17 25.11
N ASP A 154 16.96 4.97 25.56
CA ASP A 154 15.51 4.77 25.46
C ASP A 154 14.88 6.02 24.84
N GLY A 155 14.78 6.06 23.51
CA GLY A 155 14.33 7.24 22.79
C GLY A 155 12.87 7.16 22.38
N GLY A 156 12.01 8.01 22.96
CA GLY A 156 10.58 8.08 22.70
C GLY A 156 9.72 7.22 23.62
N PRO A 157 9.94 7.22 24.96
CA PRO A 157 9.23 6.34 25.88
C PRO A 157 7.75 6.70 26.11
N LEU A 158 7.28 7.86 25.64
CA LEU A 158 5.92 8.35 25.87
C LEU A 158 5.58 8.34 27.38
N LEU A 159 4.63 7.49 27.82
CA LEU A 159 4.21 7.36 29.21
C LEU A 159 5.10 6.43 30.05
N GLY A 160 6.14 5.84 29.45
CA GLY A 160 7.22 5.15 30.15
C GLY A 160 7.15 3.62 30.14
N GLU A 161 6.40 2.98 29.25
CA GLU A 161 6.35 1.51 29.22
C GLU A 161 7.72 0.89 28.87
N SER A 162 8.39 1.37 27.81
CA SER A 162 9.73 0.93 27.44
C SER A 162 10.72 1.16 28.59
N THR A 163 10.67 2.34 29.21
CA THR A 163 11.51 2.70 30.35
C THR A 163 11.31 1.77 31.53
N CYS A 164 10.06 1.44 31.87
CA CYS A 164 9.74 0.48 32.94
C CYS A 164 10.15 -0.95 32.58
N ALA A 165 10.02 -1.37 31.33
CA ALA A 165 10.49 -2.67 30.85
C ALA A 165 12.01 -2.79 31.03
N LEU A 166 12.78 -1.84 30.49
CA LEU A 166 14.24 -1.79 30.63
C LEU A 166 14.66 -1.71 32.10
N SER A 167 14.02 -0.84 32.88
CA SER A 167 14.35 -0.63 34.30
C SER A 167 14.06 -1.85 35.16
N SER A 168 12.94 -2.54 34.92
CA SER A 168 12.59 -3.75 35.66
C SER A 168 13.56 -4.90 35.35
N GLY A 169 14.01 -5.00 34.09
CA GLY A 169 15.05 -5.95 33.71
C GLY A 169 16.39 -5.63 34.38
N LEU A 170 16.82 -4.37 34.31
CA LEU A 170 18.05 -3.90 34.95
C LEU A 170 18.02 -4.10 36.47
N ALA A 171 16.88 -3.87 37.13
CA ALA A 171 16.70 -4.10 38.56
C ALA A 171 17.05 -5.54 38.97
N LEU A 172 16.68 -6.52 38.13
CA LEU A 172 16.92 -7.95 38.35
C LEU A 172 18.25 -8.45 37.77
N ASN A 173 18.95 -7.64 36.98
CA ASN A 173 20.23 -8.01 36.39
C ASN A 173 21.31 -8.16 37.47
N SER A 174 21.80 -9.38 37.67
CA SER A 174 22.82 -9.70 38.69
C SER A 174 24.25 -9.43 38.24
N ARG A 175 24.48 -9.19 36.94
CA ARG A 175 25.82 -8.91 36.38
C ARG A 175 26.24 -7.46 36.57
N VAL A 176 25.29 -6.55 36.74
CA VAL A 176 25.55 -5.11 36.84
C VAL A 176 25.57 -4.67 38.29
N GLY A 177 26.76 -4.33 38.80
CA GLY A 177 26.96 -3.83 40.16
C GLY A 177 26.45 -2.40 40.37
N ASN A 178 26.79 -1.47 39.46
CA ASN A 178 26.30 -0.09 39.48
C ASN A 178 25.21 0.12 38.42
N LYS A 179 23.98 0.32 38.90
CA LYS A 179 22.77 0.53 38.09
C LYS A 179 22.29 1.99 38.08
N HIS A 180 22.98 2.88 38.79
CA HIS A 180 22.52 4.24 38.97
C HIS A 180 22.56 4.99 37.63
N LYS A 181 21.41 5.56 37.22
CA LYS A 181 21.28 6.42 36.04
C LYS A 181 21.87 5.83 34.75
N ARG A 182 21.62 4.53 34.51
CA ARG A 182 22.12 3.79 33.33
C ARG A 182 21.19 3.85 32.11
N ILE A 183 19.92 4.21 32.33
CA ILE A 183 18.91 4.28 31.28
C ILE A 183 18.68 5.75 30.96
N HIS A 184 19.14 6.19 29.80
CA HIS A 184 18.97 7.54 29.31
C HIS A 184 17.69 7.62 28.46
N SER A 185 16.63 8.16 29.06
CA SER A 185 15.31 8.25 28.42
C SER A 185 15.08 9.63 27.81
N TYR A 186 14.92 9.71 26.49
CA TYR A 186 14.75 10.96 25.75
C TYR A 186 13.34 11.10 25.18
N ASP A 187 12.68 12.23 25.41
CA ASP A 187 11.40 12.57 24.79
C ASP A 187 11.20 14.09 24.76
N LEU A 188 10.35 14.56 23.84
CA LEU A 188 9.86 15.94 23.86
C LEU A 188 8.90 16.18 25.04
N PHE A 189 8.24 15.13 25.53
CA PHE A 189 7.23 15.15 26.60
C PHE A 189 6.10 16.17 26.37
N MET A 190 5.69 16.35 25.11
CA MET A 190 4.68 17.33 24.70
C MET A 190 3.48 16.62 24.08
N TYR A 191 2.30 16.90 24.61
CA TYR A 191 1.07 16.28 24.16
C TYR A 191 0.61 16.86 22.82
N ALA A 192 0.17 15.96 21.94
CA ALA A 192 -0.41 16.29 20.65
C ALA A 192 -1.68 15.44 20.43
N GLU A 193 -2.83 16.08 20.61
CA GLU A 193 -4.19 15.55 20.60
C GLU A 193 -4.44 14.70 19.36
N TYR A 194 -3.96 15.15 18.19
CA TYR A 194 -4.29 14.53 16.90
C TYR A 194 -4.00 13.02 16.83
N TYR A 195 -3.01 12.51 17.57
CA TYR A 195 -2.68 11.09 17.62
C TYR A 195 -2.59 10.51 19.04
N MET A 196 -2.38 11.35 20.05
CA MET A 196 -2.18 10.88 21.42
C MET A 196 -3.48 10.78 22.23
N ALA A 197 -4.56 11.47 21.85
CA ALA A 197 -5.79 11.54 22.65
C ALA A 197 -6.28 10.22 23.29
N PRO A 198 -6.19 9.07 22.63
CA PRO A 198 -6.73 7.81 23.18
C PRO A 198 -5.90 7.26 24.33
N LEU A 199 -4.59 7.53 24.32
CA LEU A 199 -3.66 7.12 25.40
C LEU A 199 -3.77 8.04 26.61
N PHE A 200 -4.27 9.25 26.41
CA PHE A 200 -4.36 10.30 27.43
C PHE A 200 -5.81 10.61 27.84
N THR A 201 -6.75 9.70 27.55
CA THR A 201 -8.16 9.87 27.91
C THR A 201 -8.29 10.05 29.43
N GLY A 202 -8.99 11.12 29.84
CA GLY A 202 -9.21 11.45 31.25
C GLY A 202 -8.06 12.19 31.95
N THR A 203 -6.96 12.50 31.25
CA THR A 203 -5.85 13.29 31.81
C THR A 203 -6.16 14.80 31.85
N GLY A 204 -7.00 15.28 30.93
CA GLY A 204 -7.34 16.69 30.79
C GLY A 204 -6.28 17.54 30.06
N LEU A 205 -5.20 16.93 29.58
CA LEU A 205 -4.14 17.62 28.85
C LEU A 205 -4.66 18.28 27.56
N GLN A 206 -4.16 19.49 27.31
CA GLN A 206 -4.40 20.26 26.09
C GLN A 206 -3.17 20.20 25.17
N ASP A 207 -3.38 20.48 23.88
CA ASP A 207 -2.30 20.52 22.88
C ASP A 207 -1.13 21.40 23.32
N GLY A 208 0.09 20.87 23.19
CA GLY A 208 1.33 21.54 23.60
C GLY A 208 1.65 21.46 25.09
N GLU A 209 0.74 20.97 25.93
CA GLU A 209 1.02 20.76 27.35
C GLU A 209 1.98 19.60 27.58
N SER A 210 2.77 19.69 28.65
CA SER A 210 3.72 18.64 28.97
C SER A 210 3.08 17.46 29.70
N PHE A 211 3.33 16.24 29.22
CA PHE A 211 2.98 15.02 29.94
C PHE A 211 4.12 14.45 30.80
N LEU A 212 5.25 15.16 30.93
CA LEU A 212 6.39 14.73 31.77
C LEU A 212 5.97 14.33 33.20
N PRO A 213 5.04 15.02 33.90
CA PRO A 213 4.59 14.60 35.23
C PRO A 213 3.97 13.19 35.25
N LEU A 214 3.29 12.78 34.17
CA LEU A 214 2.68 11.44 34.06
C LEU A 214 3.77 10.39 33.85
N PHE A 215 4.73 10.65 32.97
CA PHE A 215 5.91 9.80 32.78
C PHE A 215 6.67 9.60 34.10
N LEU A 216 6.98 10.68 34.82
CA LEU A 216 7.69 10.61 36.09
C LEU A 216 6.92 9.82 37.14
N LYS A 217 5.59 9.98 37.20
CA LYS A 217 4.73 9.20 38.09
C LYS A 217 4.81 7.71 37.76
N ASN A 218 4.72 7.34 36.48
CA ASN A 218 4.72 5.95 36.03
C ASN A 218 6.07 5.26 36.26
N THR A 219 7.17 6.01 36.13
CA THR A 219 8.55 5.48 36.25
C THR A 219 9.15 5.64 37.64
N MET A 220 8.41 6.23 38.59
CA MET A 220 8.93 6.68 39.88
C MET A 220 9.64 5.59 40.69
N GLN A 221 9.17 4.34 40.64
CA GLN A 221 9.77 3.21 41.34
C GLN A 221 11.19 2.85 40.84
N PHE A 222 11.54 3.31 39.64
CA PHE A 222 12.81 3.06 38.97
C PHE A 222 13.67 4.31 38.78
N LYS A 223 13.30 5.44 39.41
CA LYS A 223 13.98 6.73 39.26
C LYS A 223 15.51 6.69 39.44
N ASP A 224 16.01 5.74 40.23
CA ASP A 224 17.43 5.63 40.54
C ASP A 224 18.21 5.02 39.37
N TYR A 225 17.53 4.34 38.43
CA TYR A 225 18.11 3.75 37.22
C TYR A 225 18.02 4.66 36.00
N ILE A 226 17.13 5.66 36.02
CA ILE A 226 16.73 6.44 34.85
C ILE A 226 17.33 7.85 34.91
N ASP A 227 18.08 8.23 33.89
CA ASP A 227 18.42 9.62 33.58
C ASP A 227 17.50 10.11 32.46
N PHE A 228 16.59 11.04 32.74
CA PHE A 228 15.62 11.47 31.74
C PHE A 228 16.02 12.83 31.15
N HIS A 229 15.79 12.98 29.85
CA HIS A 229 16.21 14.12 29.04
C HIS A 229 14.98 14.65 28.31
N ALA A 230 14.41 15.73 28.82
CA ALA A 230 13.19 16.34 28.27
C ALA A 230 13.52 17.47 27.29
N GLY A 231 13.00 17.39 26.07
CA GLY A 231 13.15 18.42 25.05
C GLY A 231 13.37 17.88 23.63
N ASP A 232 13.67 18.78 22.70
CA ASP A 232 13.93 18.42 21.31
C ASP A 232 15.28 17.72 21.16
N ILE A 233 15.24 16.46 20.74
CA ILE A 233 16.43 15.61 20.53
C ILE A 233 17.43 16.23 19.56
N LEU A 234 16.99 17.03 18.58
CA LEU A 234 17.88 17.70 17.62
C LEU A 234 18.77 18.76 18.27
N THR A 235 18.43 19.19 19.49
CA THR A 235 19.20 20.16 20.28
C THR A 235 20.08 19.51 21.34
N MET A 236 20.07 18.18 21.41
CA MET A 236 20.77 17.40 22.42
C MET A 236 21.88 16.56 21.79
N ASP A 237 23.04 16.56 22.43
CA ASP A 237 24.16 15.70 22.06
C ASP A 237 24.24 14.51 23.02
N TRP A 238 24.64 13.36 22.48
CA TRP A 238 25.02 12.24 23.32
C TRP A 238 26.36 12.53 24.00
N THR A 239 26.49 12.21 25.28
CA THR A 239 27.65 12.57 26.10
C THR A 239 28.94 11.81 25.72
N GLY A 240 28.83 10.81 24.83
CA GLY A 240 29.95 10.11 24.19
C GLY A 240 30.30 8.75 24.82
N GLU A 241 29.54 8.34 25.83
CA GLU A 241 29.70 7.06 26.52
C GLU A 241 29.38 5.90 25.58
N PRO A 242 30.06 4.76 25.72
CA PRO A 242 29.72 3.56 24.96
C PRO A 242 28.25 3.17 25.18
N LEU A 243 27.58 2.74 24.12
CA LEU A 243 26.16 2.41 24.17
C LEU A 243 25.95 0.91 23.94
N GLU A 244 25.39 0.20 24.92
CA GLU A 244 25.20 -1.26 24.84
C GLU A 244 23.81 -1.64 24.30
N ILE A 245 22.78 -0.87 24.62
CA ILE A 245 21.41 -1.06 24.12
C ILE A 245 20.88 0.30 23.66
N ALA A 246 20.33 0.36 22.45
CA ALA A 246 19.63 1.51 21.92
C ALA A 246 18.23 1.09 21.47
N PHE A 247 17.21 1.47 22.24
CA PHE A 247 15.81 1.38 21.80
C PHE A 247 15.39 2.73 21.21
N ILE A 248 15.01 2.73 19.93
CA ILE A 248 14.74 3.95 19.16
C ILE A 248 13.29 3.91 18.66
N ASP A 249 12.43 4.73 19.25
CA ASP A 249 11.03 4.96 18.89
C ASP A 249 10.80 6.41 18.42
N LEU A 250 11.60 7.37 18.90
CA LEU A 250 11.45 8.78 18.54
C LEU A 250 11.86 9.17 17.11
N ALA A 251 12.35 8.24 16.28
CA ALA A 251 12.84 8.51 14.91
C ALA A 251 11.69 8.79 13.92
N LYS A 252 10.88 9.82 14.20
CA LYS A 252 9.67 10.19 13.47
C LYS A 252 9.91 11.16 12.31
N SER A 253 11.15 11.56 12.06
CA SER A 253 11.56 12.29 10.85
C SER A 253 12.94 11.86 10.37
N ARG A 254 13.27 12.23 9.14
CA ARG A 254 14.62 12.02 8.58
C ARG A 254 15.68 12.75 9.41
N GLU A 255 15.41 14.00 9.77
CA GLU A 255 16.35 14.86 10.52
C GLU A 255 16.67 14.24 11.88
N ILE A 256 15.65 13.74 12.57
CA ILE A 256 15.82 13.05 13.85
C ILE A 256 16.63 11.75 13.65
N ASN A 257 16.31 10.96 12.63
CA ASN A 257 17.05 9.73 12.31
C ASN A 257 18.54 10.02 12.01
N ASP A 258 18.81 11.00 11.15
CA ASP A 258 20.17 11.39 10.76
C ASP A 258 20.96 11.88 11.99
N HIS A 259 20.32 12.67 12.87
CA HIS A 259 20.92 13.09 14.13
C HIS A 259 21.21 11.91 15.06
N LEU A 260 20.27 10.98 15.25
CA LEU A 260 20.48 9.81 16.09
C LEU A 260 21.62 8.92 15.59
N VAL A 261 21.74 8.71 14.28
CA VAL A 261 22.85 7.93 13.71
C VAL A 261 24.17 8.60 14.01
N LYS A 262 24.26 9.91 13.78
CA LYS A 262 25.46 10.68 14.09
C LYS A 262 25.87 10.61 15.56
N GLN A 263 24.91 10.74 16.46
CA GLN A 263 25.16 10.80 17.91
C GLN A 263 25.44 9.42 18.51
N LEU A 264 24.68 8.40 18.10
CA LEU A 264 24.66 7.11 18.79
C LEU A 264 25.49 6.04 18.08
N PHE A 265 25.52 6.00 16.75
CA PHE A 265 26.05 4.82 16.06
C PHE A 265 27.58 4.72 16.13
N GLY A 266 28.27 5.85 16.30
CA GLY A 266 29.72 5.91 16.50
C GLY A 266 30.20 5.39 17.87
N VAL A 267 29.31 5.37 18.88
CA VAL A 267 29.61 4.94 20.25
C VAL A 267 29.08 3.53 20.57
N LEU A 268 28.44 2.87 19.60
CA LEU A 268 28.07 1.47 19.70
C LEU A 268 29.33 0.59 19.79
N ILE A 269 29.24 -0.48 20.57
CA ILE A 269 30.28 -1.46 20.87
C ILE A 269 30.16 -2.65 19.89
N PRO A 270 31.15 -2.87 19.00
CA PRO A 270 31.12 -4.00 18.07
C PRO A 270 31.06 -5.36 18.78
N GLY A 271 30.25 -6.26 18.25
CA GLY A 271 29.97 -7.58 18.81
C GLY A 271 29.07 -7.58 20.04
N ARG A 272 28.53 -6.42 20.43
CA ARG A 272 27.77 -6.26 21.67
C ARG A 272 26.54 -5.38 21.53
N SER A 273 26.61 -4.24 20.86
CA SER A 273 25.49 -3.30 20.94
C SER A 273 24.28 -3.77 20.15
N ILE A 274 23.13 -3.71 20.81
CA ILE A 274 21.84 -3.98 20.19
C ILE A 274 21.15 -2.65 19.89
N VAL A 275 20.77 -2.45 18.63
CA VAL A 275 19.89 -1.37 18.19
C VAL A 275 18.53 -1.98 17.89
N ALA A 276 17.52 -1.64 18.68
CA ALA A 276 16.13 -2.02 18.49
C ALA A 276 15.39 -0.83 17.89
N GLN A 277 15.09 -0.91 16.59
CA GLN A 277 14.35 0.10 15.85
C GLN A 277 12.86 -0.20 15.97
N GLN A 278 12.14 0.59 16.76
CA GLN A 278 10.67 0.56 16.79
C GLN A 278 10.14 1.20 15.49
N ASP A 279 8.89 0.88 15.13
CA ASP A 279 8.28 1.28 13.86
C ASP A 279 9.03 0.80 12.60
N TYR A 280 9.92 -0.20 12.71
CA TYR A 280 10.58 -0.80 11.55
C TYR A 280 9.56 -1.49 10.63
N PHE A 281 8.49 -2.06 11.17
CA PHE A 281 7.39 -2.61 10.36
C PHE A 281 6.23 -1.64 10.19
N HIS A 282 6.49 -0.34 10.32
CA HIS A 282 5.54 0.72 10.09
C HIS A 282 5.84 1.47 8.78
N PHE A 283 4.80 1.85 8.05
CA PHE A 283 4.92 2.45 6.71
C PHE A 283 5.57 3.85 6.73
N TYR A 284 5.45 4.58 7.84
CA TYR A 284 5.78 6.00 7.86
C TYR A 284 7.30 6.25 7.85
N CYS A 285 8.04 5.45 8.60
CA CYS A 285 9.44 5.70 8.94
C CYS A 285 10.41 5.07 7.93
N TYR A 286 10.21 5.33 6.63
CA TYR A 286 11.02 4.70 5.57
C TYR A 286 12.53 5.03 5.68
N TRP A 287 12.91 6.16 6.28
CA TRP A 287 14.32 6.51 6.53
C TRP A 287 15.05 5.49 7.42
N ILE A 288 14.35 4.84 8.36
CA ILE A 288 14.93 3.78 9.19
C ILE A 288 15.39 2.61 8.30
N HIS A 289 14.56 2.23 7.34
CA HIS A 289 14.85 1.17 6.39
C HIS A 289 16.05 1.50 5.50
N LEU A 290 16.07 2.72 4.96
CA LEU A 290 17.17 3.20 4.12
C LEU A 290 18.49 3.21 4.90
N THR A 291 18.47 3.72 6.13
CA THR A 291 19.63 3.78 7.02
C THR A 291 20.17 2.39 7.35
N MET A 292 19.30 1.48 7.80
CA MET A 292 19.74 0.15 8.22
C MET A 292 20.18 -0.72 7.04
N GLU A 293 19.60 -0.53 5.84
CA GLU A 293 20.07 -1.21 4.63
C GLU A 293 21.38 -0.62 4.10
N TYR A 294 21.57 0.71 4.19
CA TYR A 294 22.84 1.35 3.86
C TYR A 294 23.98 0.85 4.76
N LEU A 295 23.70 0.62 6.04
CA LEU A 295 24.66 0.12 7.04
C LEU A 295 24.65 -1.41 7.21
N LYS A 296 24.02 -2.17 6.29
CA LYS A 296 23.80 -3.63 6.47
C LYS A 296 25.05 -4.46 6.70
N ASP A 297 26.19 -4.04 6.18
CA ASP A 297 27.44 -4.78 6.34
C ASP A 297 27.96 -4.72 7.79
N TYR A 298 27.53 -3.72 8.56
CA TYR A 298 27.89 -3.52 9.96
C TYR A 298 26.91 -4.16 10.94
N PHE A 299 25.68 -4.46 10.52
CA PHE A 299 24.63 -5.01 11.40
C PHE A 299 24.17 -6.41 11.01
N SER A 300 23.85 -7.22 12.02
CA SER A 300 23.12 -8.48 11.86
C SER A 300 21.72 -8.30 12.42
N ILE A 301 20.69 -8.70 11.68
CA ILE A 301 19.35 -8.84 12.26
C ILE A 301 19.41 -10.02 13.23
N ILE A 302 19.04 -9.80 14.49
CA ILE A 302 19.07 -10.83 15.52
C ILE A 302 17.68 -11.29 15.92
N GLU A 303 16.71 -10.38 16.00
CA GLU A 303 15.36 -10.70 16.48
C GLU A 303 14.32 -9.70 15.96
N SER A 304 13.06 -10.11 16.03
CA SER A 304 11.88 -9.26 15.83
C SER A 304 10.80 -9.72 16.80
N PRO A 305 10.69 -9.10 18.00
CA PRO A 305 9.52 -9.33 18.85
C PRO A 305 8.26 -8.97 18.06
N TYR A 306 7.15 -9.68 18.29
CA TYR A 306 5.87 -9.31 17.67
C TYR A 306 5.57 -7.85 17.98
N GLY A 307 5.06 -7.09 17.00
CA GLY A 307 4.90 -5.65 17.10
C GLY A 307 5.53 -4.93 15.90
N GLY A 308 6.09 -3.74 16.14
CA GLY A 308 6.72 -2.89 15.13
C GLY A 308 8.25 -2.98 15.10
N THR A 309 8.86 -3.66 16.07
CA THR A 309 10.31 -3.59 16.30
C THR A 309 11.14 -4.63 15.54
N LEU A 310 12.29 -4.18 15.02
CA LEU A 310 13.36 -5.04 14.49
C LEU A 310 14.69 -4.75 15.20
N CYS A 311 15.37 -5.82 15.64
CA CYS A 311 16.57 -5.73 16.46
C CYS A 311 17.82 -6.11 15.69
N PHE A 312 18.86 -5.30 15.84
CA PHE A 312 20.13 -5.40 15.13
C PHE A 312 21.30 -5.49 16.10
N LEU A 313 22.20 -6.45 15.91
CA LEU A 313 23.48 -6.51 16.59
C LEU A 313 24.56 -5.85 15.72
N LEU A 314 25.34 -4.94 16.31
CA LEU A 314 26.50 -4.39 15.64
C LEU A 314 27.62 -5.45 15.54
N LYS A 315 28.07 -5.79 14.33
CA LYS A 315 29.19 -6.72 14.07
C LYS A 315 30.55 -6.03 14.12
N HIS A 316 30.66 -4.87 13.48
CA HIS A 316 31.91 -4.16 13.24
C HIS A 316 31.73 -2.67 13.50
N LYS A 317 32.80 -1.97 13.89
CA LYS A 317 32.76 -0.51 14.05
C LYS A 317 32.35 0.11 12.71
N ILE A 318 31.40 1.04 12.75
CA ILE A 318 31.00 1.84 11.59
C ILE A 318 32.06 2.92 11.37
N PRO A 319 32.62 3.07 10.16
CA PRO A 319 33.51 4.17 9.83
C PRO A 319 32.83 5.53 10.02
N ASP A 320 33.56 6.48 10.60
CA ASP A 320 33.01 7.76 11.03
C ASP A 320 32.41 8.54 9.84
N GLU A 321 32.96 8.38 8.63
CA GLU A 321 32.45 8.99 7.40
C GLU A 321 31.05 8.50 6.98
N LEU A 322 30.62 7.33 7.44
CA LEU A 322 29.29 6.79 7.13
C LEU A 322 28.21 7.26 8.10
N LEU A 323 28.60 7.85 9.25
CA LEU A 323 27.67 8.31 10.29
C LEU A 323 26.92 9.60 9.91
N GLU A 324 27.42 10.34 8.91
CA GLU A 324 26.76 11.55 8.40
C GLU A 324 25.65 11.25 7.37
N LEU A 325 25.44 9.98 7.01
CA LEU A 325 24.45 9.52 6.02
C LEU A 325 24.36 10.41 4.77
N PRO A 326 25.39 10.39 3.89
CA PRO A 326 25.44 11.28 2.74
C PRO A 326 24.15 11.23 1.91
N ALA A 327 23.51 12.38 1.70
CA ALA A 327 22.21 12.41 1.04
C ALA A 327 22.23 11.79 -0.38
N SER A 328 23.36 11.91 -1.08
CA SER A 328 23.60 11.25 -2.37
C SER A 328 23.62 9.73 -2.32
N GLU A 329 23.92 9.14 -1.16
CA GLU A 329 24.09 7.70 -0.97
C GLU A 329 22.93 7.00 -0.28
N VAL A 330 22.04 7.78 0.35
CA VAL A 330 20.90 7.25 1.10
C VAL A 330 19.57 7.74 0.53
N TYR A 331 19.48 9.04 0.21
CA TYR A 331 18.20 9.72 -0.06
C TYR A 331 18.00 10.13 -1.52
N GLU A 332 19.05 10.12 -2.34
CA GLU A 332 18.95 10.29 -3.80
C GLU A 332 17.98 9.26 -4.39
N LYS A 333 17.04 9.69 -5.24
CA LYS A 333 15.92 8.89 -5.73
C LYS A 333 16.32 7.50 -6.20
N GLY A 334 17.31 7.40 -7.09
CA GLY A 334 17.72 6.10 -7.64
C GLY A 334 18.33 5.20 -6.57
N ARG A 335 19.06 5.79 -5.63
CA ARG A 335 19.71 5.07 -4.54
C ARG A 335 18.73 4.65 -3.44
N SER A 336 17.85 5.52 -2.99
CA SER A 336 16.84 5.22 -1.96
C SER A 336 15.88 4.11 -2.42
N LEU A 337 15.47 4.13 -3.70
CA LEU A 337 14.65 3.05 -4.27
C LEU A 337 15.37 1.70 -4.30
N ARG A 338 16.67 1.68 -4.63
CA ARG A 338 17.47 0.44 -4.55
C ARG A 338 17.61 -0.06 -3.12
N LEU A 339 17.87 0.83 -2.16
CA LEU A 339 17.99 0.46 -0.75
C LEU A 339 16.68 -0.11 -0.20
N ILE A 340 15.53 0.52 -0.47
CA ILE A 340 14.25 -0.03 0.01
C ILE A 340 13.92 -1.36 -0.64
N ASP A 341 14.25 -1.57 -1.93
CA ASP A 341 14.02 -2.83 -2.62
C ASP A 341 14.90 -3.96 -2.09
N ASP A 342 16.19 -3.68 -1.84
CA ASP A 342 17.11 -4.61 -1.19
C ASP A 342 16.61 -4.97 0.21
N CYS A 343 16.12 -3.97 0.97
CA CYS A 343 15.54 -4.19 2.29
C CYS A 343 14.30 -5.10 2.24
N ILE A 344 13.33 -4.82 1.35
CA ILE A 344 12.14 -5.66 1.13
C ILE A 344 12.54 -7.10 0.80
N ALA A 345 13.58 -7.30 -0.02
CA ALA A 345 14.04 -8.61 -0.45
C ALA A 345 14.54 -9.50 0.70
N ARG A 346 14.81 -8.94 1.89
CA ARG A 346 15.24 -9.68 3.10
C ARG A 346 14.10 -10.37 3.83
N PHE A 347 12.86 -9.89 3.65
CA PHE A 347 11.70 -10.35 4.41
C PHE A 347 10.79 -11.24 3.56
N ARG A 348 9.90 -11.98 4.23
CA ARG A 348 8.89 -12.86 3.60
C ARG A 348 7.53 -12.67 4.29
N GLY A 349 6.46 -13.12 3.65
CA GLY A 349 5.10 -13.04 4.19
C GLY A 349 4.71 -11.62 4.60
N LEU A 350 3.98 -11.49 5.71
CA LEU A 350 3.43 -10.21 6.17
C LEU A 350 4.52 -9.16 6.47
N GLN A 351 5.69 -9.55 7.02
CA GLN A 351 6.78 -8.60 7.24
C GLN A 351 7.29 -7.98 5.95
N LYS A 352 7.39 -8.77 4.86
CA LYS A 352 7.74 -8.23 3.54
C LYS A 352 6.73 -7.19 3.09
N LEU A 353 5.45 -7.47 3.29
CA LEU A 353 4.37 -6.57 2.90
C LEU A 353 4.40 -5.28 3.74
N LYS A 354 4.62 -5.37 5.05
CA LYS A 354 4.79 -4.21 5.94
C LYS A 354 5.98 -3.34 5.57
N VAL A 355 7.11 -3.90 5.19
CA VAL A 355 8.24 -3.11 4.69
C VAL A 355 7.93 -2.54 3.29
N THR A 356 7.18 -3.26 2.46
CA THR A 356 6.72 -2.76 1.15
C THR A 356 5.83 -1.52 1.31
N THR A 357 5.03 -1.39 2.38
CA THR A 357 4.23 -0.17 2.60
C THR A 357 5.10 1.05 2.89
N ALA A 358 6.29 0.88 3.48
CA ALA A 358 7.27 1.97 3.60
C ALA A 358 7.82 2.44 2.24
N LYS A 359 7.94 1.54 1.26
CA LYS A 359 8.26 1.92 -0.14
C LYS A 359 7.17 2.78 -0.76
N ILE A 360 5.90 2.52 -0.48
CA ILE A 360 4.78 3.36 -0.95
C ILE A 360 4.96 4.79 -0.41
N ARG A 361 5.29 4.94 0.87
CA ARG A 361 5.54 6.25 1.49
C ARG A 361 6.77 6.95 0.90
N LEU A 362 7.86 6.22 0.64
CA LEU A 362 9.03 6.75 -0.03
C LEU A 362 8.71 7.24 -1.46
N LEU A 363 7.99 6.45 -2.25
CA LEU A 363 7.57 6.83 -3.60
C LEU A 363 6.71 8.11 -3.58
N ALA A 364 5.77 8.20 -2.64
CA ALA A 364 4.98 9.41 -2.45
C ALA A 364 5.86 10.63 -2.09
N ALA A 365 6.85 10.46 -1.20
CA ALA A 365 7.80 11.53 -0.86
C ALA A 365 8.70 11.95 -2.04
N LEU A 366 8.90 11.06 -3.02
CA LEU A 366 9.64 11.31 -4.27
C LEU A 366 8.74 11.84 -5.39
N ASN A 367 7.45 12.12 -5.13
CA ASN A 367 6.43 12.49 -6.12
C ASN A 367 6.17 11.42 -7.21
N GLU A 368 6.43 10.15 -6.91
CA GLU A 368 6.19 9.00 -7.79
C GLU A 368 4.82 8.35 -7.52
N MET A 369 3.75 9.14 -7.57
CA MET A 369 2.42 8.71 -7.14
C MET A 369 1.85 7.53 -7.93
N GLU A 370 2.10 7.46 -9.24
CA GLU A 370 1.64 6.33 -10.08
C GLU A 370 2.30 5.01 -9.67
N GLN A 371 3.62 5.05 -9.38
CA GLN A 371 4.34 3.87 -8.89
C GLN A 371 3.89 3.51 -7.47
N ALA A 372 3.67 4.50 -6.61
CA ALA A 372 3.13 4.28 -5.27
C ALA A 372 1.78 3.55 -5.34
N ALA A 373 0.88 4.00 -6.23
CA ALA A 373 -0.42 3.37 -6.49
C ALA A 373 -0.30 1.92 -6.94
N ALA A 374 0.63 1.64 -7.85
CA ALA A 374 0.85 0.29 -8.35
C ALA A 374 1.31 -0.65 -7.24
N VAL A 375 2.29 -0.24 -6.43
CA VAL A 375 2.80 -1.04 -5.31
C VAL A 375 1.73 -1.25 -4.24
N ALA A 376 0.91 -0.24 -3.94
CA ALA A 376 -0.21 -0.35 -3.02
C ALA A 376 -1.24 -1.40 -3.45
N ARG A 377 -1.62 -1.42 -4.74
CA ARG A 377 -2.50 -2.45 -5.29
C ARG A 377 -1.92 -3.84 -5.12
N GLU A 378 -0.62 -4.01 -5.36
CA GLU A 378 0.04 -5.30 -5.20
C GLU A 378 -0.02 -5.80 -3.75
N VAL A 379 0.25 -4.93 -2.78
CA VAL A 379 0.18 -5.29 -1.35
C VAL A 379 -1.24 -5.67 -0.96
N ARG A 380 -2.22 -4.81 -1.28
CA ARG A 380 -3.64 -4.99 -0.95
C ARG A 380 -4.22 -6.30 -1.49
N ASN A 381 -3.84 -6.65 -2.72
CA ASN A 381 -4.34 -7.86 -3.38
C ASN A 381 -3.59 -9.13 -2.96
N SER A 382 -2.56 -9.04 -2.12
CA SER A 382 -1.86 -10.24 -1.65
C SER A 382 -2.71 -11.00 -0.61
N PRO A 383 -2.80 -12.34 -0.70
CA PRO A 383 -3.56 -13.14 0.25
C PRO A 383 -3.12 -12.92 1.70
N GLU A 384 -1.81 -12.84 1.95
CA GLU A 384 -1.25 -12.65 3.28
C GLU A 384 -1.64 -11.31 3.90
N TRP A 385 -1.82 -10.26 3.08
CA TRP A 385 -2.33 -8.98 3.55
C TRP A 385 -3.81 -9.07 3.95
N ILE A 386 -4.63 -9.63 3.06
CA ILE A 386 -6.08 -9.79 3.27
C ILE A 386 -6.35 -10.62 4.54
N GLU A 387 -5.62 -11.71 4.72
CA GLU A 387 -5.77 -12.59 5.88
C GLU A 387 -5.30 -11.94 7.19
N SER A 388 -4.36 -10.99 7.13
CA SER A 388 -3.85 -10.32 8.33
C SER A 388 -4.89 -9.44 9.02
N GLY A 389 -5.88 -8.93 8.28
CA GLY A 389 -6.85 -7.96 8.78
C GLY A 389 -6.24 -6.62 9.21
N ASP A 390 -5.01 -6.32 8.76
CA ASP A 390 -4.27 -5.11 9.12
C ASP A 390 -4.84 -3.86 8.42
N MET A 391 -5.94 -3.34 8.98
CA MET A 391 -6.69 -2.19 8.46
C MET A 391 -5.87 -0.88 8.41
N TYR A 392 -4.76 -0.78 9.14
CA TYR A 392 -4.02 0.48 9.32
C TYR A 392 -3.31 0.93 8.03
N CYS A 393 -2.83 -0.01 7.21
CA CYS A 393 -2.21 0.35 5.93
C CYS A 393 -3.19 0.37 4.74
N ASP A 394 -4.41 -0.16 4.88
CA ASP A 394 -5.42 -0.11 3.82
C ASP A 394 -5.83 1.32 3.47
N ILE A 395 -5.94 2.19 4.48
CA ILE A 395 -6.25 3.62 4.32
C ILE A 395 -5.17 4.33 3.49
N LEU A 396 -3.90 3.96 3.66
CA LEU A 396 -2.77 4.55 2.92
C LEU A 396 -2.60 4.00 1.52
N MET A 397 -2.99 2.75 1.31
CA MET A 397 -3.07 2.19 -0.02
C MET A 397 -4.16 2.88 -0.85
N ASP A 398 -5.30 3.27 -0.23
CA ASP A 398 -6.31 4.12 -0.87
C ASP A 398 -5.76 5.51 -1.23
N MET A 399 -4.84 6.04 -0.43
CA MET A 399 -4.20 7.36 -0.63
C MET A 399 -3.27 7.42 -1.84
N SER A 400 -2.69 6.28 -2.24
CA SER A 400 -1.78 6.21 -3.38
C SER A 400 -2.49 6.15 -4.74
N GLU A 401 -3.73 5.67 -4.79
CA GLU A 401 -4.53 5.58 -6.02
C GLU A 401 -5.23 6.89 -6.40
N ALA A 402 -5.42 7.80 -5.44
CA ALA A 402 -5.93 9.13 -5.68
C ALA A 402 -4.80 10.05 -6.17
N GLN A 403 -4.78 10.35 -7.47
CA GLN A 403 -3.71 11.10 -8.17
C GLN A 403 -3.33 12.49 -7.60
N ASN A 404 -4.02 13.01 -6.59
CA ASN A 404 -3.73 14.32 -6.00
C ASN A 404 -4.08 14.34 -4.51
N PHE A 405 -3.22 13.81 -3.62
CA PHE A 405 -3.40 14.08 -2.20
C PHE A 405 -2.16 14.06 -1.30
N ILE A 406 -2.09 15.10 -0.46
CA ILE A 406 -1.25 15.35 0.72
C ILE A 406 -2.19 15.33 1.95
N PRO A 407 -1.87 14.65 3.06
CA PRO A 407 -2.53 13.44 3.63
C PRO A 407 -4.04 13.52 4.00
N ARG A 408 -4.88 12.57 3.50
CA ARG A 408 -6.30 12.43 3.87
C ARG A 408 -6.40 11.71 5.21
N THR A 409 -7.02 12.36 6.18
CA THR A 409 -7.59 11.77 7.40
C THR A 409 -6.56 11.22 8.41
N ILE A 410 -6.30 12.03 9.44
CA ILE A 410 -5.87 11.53 10.75
C ILE A 410 -7.06 10.76 11.34
N LEU A 411 -6.96 9.44 11.45
CA LEU A 411 -7.86 8.67 12.32
C LEU A 411 -7.18 8.43 13.66
N PHE A 412 -7.73 9.09 14.67
CA PHE A 412 -7.54 8.83 16.07
C PHE A 412 -7.82 7.35 16.40
N PRO A 413 -7.03 6.70 17.25
CA PRO A 413 -7.56 5.58 18.03
C PRO A 413 -8.80 6.07 18.83
N GLY A 414 -9.77 5.22 19.16
CA GLY A 414 -10.83 5.58 20.13
C GLY A 414 -12.14 6.22 19.64
N VAL A 415 -12.37 6.46 18.34
CA VAL A 415 -13.74 6.73 17.85
C VAL A 415 -14.50 5.40 17.76
N THR A 416 -15.36 5.14 18.73
CA THR A 416 -16.15 3.89 18.87
C THR A 416 -17.25 3.71 17.82
N ASP A 417 -17.41 4.66 16.88
CA ASP A 417 -18.44 4.58 15.85
C ASP A 417 -17.91 4.93 14.45
N GLY A 418 -17.28 3.94 13.82
CA GLY A 418 -16.78 4.01 12.44
C GLY A 418 -17.85 4.30 11.38
N THR A 419 -19.16 4.29 11.72
CA THR A 419 -20.22 4.62 10.77
C THR A 419 -20.37 6.13 10.52
N LYS A 420 -20.08 6.98 11.51
CA LYS A 420 -20.18 8.45 11.37
C LYS A 420 -19.09 9.04 10.49
N LEU A 421 -17.85 8.58 10.64
CA LEU A 421 -16.72 8.96 9.79
C LEU A 421 -16.88 8.49 8.34
N ARG A 422 -17.44 7.28 8.13
CA ARG A 422 -17.85 6.81 6.78
C ARG A 422 -18.93 7.71 6.17
N GLY A 423 -19.85 8.25 6.98
CA GLY A 423 -20.92 9.13 6.52
C GLY A 423 -20.45 10.53 6.08
N ILE A 424 -19.37 11.05 6.69
CA ILE A 424 -18.78 12.36 6.36
C ILE A 424 -17.82 12.24 5.18
N SER A 425 -16.91 11.25 5.19
CA SER A 425 -15.96 11.02 4.09
C SER A 425 -16.62 10.63 2.75
N ARG A 426 -17.85 10.10 2.77
CA ARG A 426 -18.68 9.89 1.58
C ARG A 426 -19.19 11.18 0.94
N ARG A 427 -19.28 12.27 1.71
CA ARG A 427 -19.94 13.53 1.31
C ARG A 427 -19.00 14.69 1.15
N TYR A 428 -17.87 14.69 1.88
CA TYR A 428 -16.87 15.75 1.82
C TYR A 428 -15.46 15.19 1.79
N ASN A 429 -14.63 15.77 0.93
CA ASN A 429 -13.17 15.73 1.00
C ASN A 429 -12.72 16.79 2.02
N ILE A 430 -11.89 16.42 2.99
CA ILE A 430 -11.38 17.34 4.02
C ILE A 430 -9.89 17.58 3.80
N PHE A 431 -9.47 18.84 3.85
CA PHE A 431 -8.09 19.29 3.65
C PHE A 431 -7.63 20.10 4.86
N GLY A 432 -6.34 19.99 5.21
CA GLY A 432 -5.68 20.90 6.17
C GLY A 432 -4.59 21.67 5.45
N LEU A 433 -4.55 22.99 5.65
CA LEU A 433 -3.48 23.86 5.17
C LEU A 433 -3.20 24.93 6.23
N ASP A 434 -1.95 24.97 6.71
CA ASP A 434 -1.53 25.82 7.83
C ASP A 434 -2.42 25.59 9.08
N GLU A 435 -3.05 26.64 9.63
CA GLU A 435 -3.95 26.58 10.79
C GLU A 435 -5.45 26.49 10.40
N GLU A 436 -5.76 26.17 9.13
CA GLU A 436 -7.13 26.09 8.63
C GLU A 436 -7.47 24.71 8.04
N PHE A 437 -8.73 24.32 8.22
CA PHE A 437 -9.33 23.13 7.64
C PHE A 437 -10.40 23.54 6.62
N PHE A 438 -10.47 22.76 5.53
CA PHE A 438 -11.40 22.96 4.43
C PHE A 438 -12.20 21.67 4.22
N ALA A 439 -13.53 21.74 4.17
CA ALA A 439 -14.38 20.64 3.71
C ALA A 439 -14.99 21.01 2.36
N VAL A 440 -14.77 20.15 1.37
CA VAL A 440 -15.19 20.33 -0.02
C VAL A 440 -16.09 19.17 -0.39
N PRO A 441 -17.27 19.38 -0.99
CA PRO A 441 -18.15 18.28 -1.37
C PRO A 441 -17.42 17.23 -2.21
N ALA A 442 -17.66 15.95 -1.93
CA ALA A 442 -17.03 14.83 -2.62
C ALA A 442 -17.33 14.82 -4.13
N SER A 443 -18.41 15.47 -4.55
CA SER A 443 -18.79 15.71 -5.95
C SER A 443 -17.91 16.71 -6.69
N THR A 444 -16.98 17.38 -6.01
CA THR A 444 -16.12 18.39 -6.62
C THR A 444 -14.99 17.71 -7.39
N GLU A 445 -15.06 17.74 -8.72
CA GLU A 445 -14.14 16.98 -9.60
C GLU A 445 -12.69 17.49 -9.57
N LYS A 446 -12.46 18.77 -9.25
CA LYS A 446 -11.13 19.38 -9.15
C LYS A 446 -11.09 20.44 -8.07
N PHE A 447 -10.20 20.24 -7.10
CA PHE A 447 -9.95 21.17 -6.01
C PHE A 447 -8.47 21.13 -5.63
N ASP A 448 -7.79 22.27 -5.74
CA ASP A 448 -6.44 22.47 -5.23
C ASP A 448 -6.49 23.35 -3.98
N VAL A 449 -6.17 22.77 -2.81
CA VAL A 449 -6.16 23.52 -1.55
C VAL A 449 -5.09 24.62 -1.53
N HIS A 450 -4.06 24.55 -2.38
CA HIS A 450 -3.03 25.58 -2.46
C HIS A 450 -3.44 26.78 -3.33
N ASP A 451 -4.42 26.62 -4.22
CA ASP A 451 -4.99 27.71 -5.02
C ASP A 451 -6.01 28.52 -4.19
N ALA A 452 -5.76 29.83 -4.05
CA ALA A 452 -6.65 30.73 -3.34
C ALA A 452 -8.03 30.86 -4.00
N ALA A 453 -8.13 30.70 -5.33
CA ALA A 453 -9.41 30.71 -6.02
C ALA A 453 -10.27 29.49 -5.63
N ASP A 454 -9.65 28.32 -5.54
CA ASP A 454 -10.31 27.09 -5.12
C ASP A 454 -10.73 27.15 -3.66
N ARG A 455 -9.84 27.59 -2.76
CA ARG A 455 -10.19 27.80 -1.35
C ARG A 455 -11.38 28.73 -1.15
N ASN A 456 -11.62 29.68 -2.05
CA ASN A 456 -12.68 30.69 -1.93
C ASN A 456 -13.97 30.32 -2.66
N ARG A 457 -14.08 29.10 -3.21
CA ARG A 457 -15.33 28.61 -3.79
C ARG A 457 -16.42 28.50 -2.72
N GLU A 458 -17.65 28.76 -3.11
CA GLU A 458 -18.81 28.91 -2.20
C GLU A 458 -19.16 27.60 -1.49
N GLU A 459 -18.92 26.46 -2.16
CA GLU A 459 -19.16 25.13 -1.63
C GLU A 459 -18.12 24.68 -0.57
N VAL A 460 -17.07 25.46 -0.35
CA VAL A 460 -15.96 25.11 0.56
C VAL A 460 -16.25 25.64 1.95
N VAL A 461 -16.40 24.72 2.91
CA VAL A 461 -16.52 25.07 4.32
C VAL A 461 -15.13 25.24 4.91
N LYS A 462 -14.86 26.39 5.54
CA LYS A 462 -13.59 26.67 6.21
C LYS A 462 -13.77 26.68 7.72
N ALA A 463 -12.77 26.21 8.44
CA ALA A 463 -12.74 26.21 9.90
C ALA A 463 -11.30 26.33 10.41
N ARG A 464 -11.10 26.83 11.63
CA ARG A 464 -9.77 26.96 12.26
C ARG A 464 -9.32 25.66 12.93
N ASN A 465 -10.24 24.73 13.15
CA ASN A 465 -9.92 23.41 13.68
C ASN A 465 -10.97 22.39 13.22
N PHE A 466 -10.65 21.12 13.39
CA PHE A 466 -11.51 20.03 12.97
C PHE A 466 -12.87 20.01 13.70
N HIS A 467 -12.92 20.42 14.97
CA HIS A 467 -14.18 20.45 15.74
C HIS A 467 -15.15 21.51 15.18
N GLU A 468 -14.64 22.71 14.88
CA GLU A 468 -15.40 23.78 14.20
C GLU A 468 -15.86 23.31 12.80
N LEU A 469 -14.98 22.64 12.04
CA LEU A 469 -15.35 22.06 10.74
C LEU A 469 -16.48 21.05 10.87
N HIS A 470 -16.36 20.12 11.82
CA HIS A 470 -17.36 19.08 12.08
C HIS A 470 -18.73 19.67 12.46
N ASN A 471 -18.75 20.77 13.22
CA ASN A 471 -19.99 21.44 13.57
C ASN A 471 -20.59 22.18 12.37
N LEU A 472 -19.77 22.86 11.56
CA LEU A 472 -20.22 23.57 10.36
C LEU A 472 -20.80 22.63 9.28
N ILE A 473 -20.20 21.45 9.11
CA ILE A 473 -20.74 20.42 8.20
C ILE A 473 -21.91 19.64 8.81
N GLY A 474 -22.00 19.59 10.15
CA GLY A 474 -23.07 18.92 10.89
C GLY A 474 -24.38 19.72 10.97
N GLU A 475 -24.32 21.06 10.96
CA GLU A 475 -25.48 21.96 11.04
C GLU A 475 -26.15 22.23 9.68
N ASN A 476 -25.45 22.04 8.55
CA ASN A 476 -26.01 22.23 7.21
C ASN A 476 -26.73 20.98 6.69
N ILE A 477 -28.03 20.89 6.97
CA ILE A 477 -28.94 19.88 6.38
C ILE A 477 -29.44 20.35 5.00
N MET A 478 -28.96 19.67 3.94
CA MET A 478 -29.53 19.46 2.58
C MET A 478 -29.43 20.59 1.52
N PRO A 479 -29.28 20.20 0.22
CA PRO A 479 -30.43 19.75 -0.56
C PRO A 479 -30.48 18.23 -0.75
N THR A 480 -31.72 17.73 -0.81
CA THR A 480 -32.13 16.34 -1.03
C THR A 480 -31.37 15.68 -2.19
N PRO A 481 -30.91 14.43 -2.07
CA PRO A 481 -30.42 13.70 -3.23
C PRO A 481 -31.56 13.52 -4.25
N PRO A 482 -31.28 13.58 -5.57
CA PRO A 482 -32.28 13.26 -6.57
C PRO A 482 -32.77 11.82 -6.38
N GLU A 483 -34.09 11.66 -6.48
CA GLU A 483 -34.83 10.40 -6.36
C GLU A 483 -34.41 9.40 -7.45
N GLU A 484 -33.24 8.76 -7.35
CA GLU A 484 -32.88 7.70 -8.30
C GLU A 484 -31.75 6.79 -7.80
N TYR A 485 -31.86 6.29 -6.57
CA TYR A 485 -31.16 5.06 -6.15
C TYR A 485 -32.02 4.31 -5.14
N THR A 486 -33.09 3.70 -5.64
CA THR A 486 -33.75 2.60 -4.92
C THR A 486 -32.85 1.38 -4.92
N GLU A 487 -32.75 0.82 -3.73
CA GLU A 487 -32.10 -0.42 -3.34
C GLU A 487 -32.20 -1.55 -4.38
N SER A 488 -31.06 -2.18 -4.66
CA SER A 488 -31.03 -3.60 -4.98
C SER A 488 -29.92 -4.25 -4.14
N ASN A 489 -30.35 -5.30 -3.42
CA ASN A 489 -29.69 -6.00 -2.32
C ASN A 489 -28.28 -6.52 -2.60
#